data_AF-A0AA37TLB1-F1
#
_entry.id   AF-A0AA37TLB1-F1
#
_cell.length_a   1.000
_cell.length_b   1.000
_cell.length_c   1.000
_cell.angle_alpha   90.00
_cell.angle_beta   90.00
_cell.angle_gamma   90.00
#
_symmetry.space_group_name_H-M   'P 1'
#
loop_
_entity.id
_entity.type
_entity.pdbx_description
1 polymer ?
#
loop_
_entity_poly.entity_id
_entity_poly.type
_entity_poly.pdbx_seq_one_letter_code
_entity_poly.pdbx_strand_id
1 'polypeptide(L)'
;MTTKAGLPTGRPTLADLRKAGTITSLEIVAAIDAYSRDPAAKRYRFASGHSLDIAAAVEGSADLAELMARPGPRDKVFRTAVTTIIMAAHPTAP
;
A
#
# COMPACT_ATOMS: atom_id res chain seq x y z
N MET A 1 30.79 0.12 -12.98
CA MET A 1 30.28 -1.06 -12.25
C MET A 1 28.97 -0.65 -11.59
N THR A 2 27.84 -0.85 -12.27
CA THR A 2 26.52 -0.51 -11.72
C THR A 2 25.94 -1.79 -11.13
N THR A 3 25.97 -1.90 -9.81
CA THR A 3 25.45 -3.05 -9.09
C THR A 3 23.94 -3.13 -9.30
N LYS A 4 23.54 -4.11 -10.11
CA LYS A 4 22.16 -4.59 -10.26
C LYS A 4 21.68 -4.96 -8.86
N ALA A 5 20.86 -4.09 -8.25
CA ALA A 5 20.17 -4.40 -7.02
C ALA A 5 19.36 -5.67 -7.28
N GLY A 6 19.76 -6.78 -6.65
CA GLY A 6 19.03 -8.04 -6.72
C GLY A 6 17.59 -7.77 -6.30
N LEU A 7 16.65 -8.11 -7.18
CA LEU A 7 15.26 -8.22 -6.77
C LEU A 7 15.24 -9.27 -5.64
N PRO A 8 14.66 -8.99 -4.47
CA PRO A 8 14.47 -10.03 -3.46
C PRO A 8 13.69 -11.19 -4.10
N THR A 9 14.05 -12.43 -3.79
CA THR A 9 13.43 -13.67 -4.30
C THR A 9 11.97 -13.88 -3.85
N GLY A 10 11.33 -12.83 -3.31
CA GLY A 10 9.92 -12.79 -2.93
C GLY A 10 9.07 -11.99 -3.93
N ARG A 11 7.74 -12.04 -3.77
CA ARG A 11 6.84 -11.17 -4.53
C ARG A 11 7.24 -9.70 -4.34
N PRO A 12 7.28 -8.86 -5.39
CA PRO A 12 7.68 -7.46 -5.23
C PRO A 12 6.70 -6.73 -4.31
N THR A 13 7.18 -5.75 -3.55
CA THR A 13 6.31 -4.82 -2.81
C THR A 13 5.83 -3.70 -3.74
N LEU A 14 4.83 -2.91 -3.32
CA LEU A 14 4.49 -1.66 -4.04
C LEU A 14 5.66 -0.67 -4.05
N ALA A 15 6.52 -0.66 -3.02
CA ALA A 15 7.74 0.14 -3.04
C ALA A 15 8.69 -0.29 -4.16
N ASP A 16 8.85 -1.59 -4.38
CA ASP A 16 9.68 -2.14 -5.46
C ASP A 16 9.10 -1.79 -6.83
N LEU A 17 7.79 -1.98 -7.03
CA LEU A 17 7.11 -1.64 -8.28
C LEU A 17 7.14 -0.14 -8.58
N ARG A 18 7.04 0.70 -7.55
CA ARG A 18 7.21 2.15 -7.70
C ARG A 18 8.63 2.51 -8.10
N LYS A 19 9.63 1.91 -7.43
CA LYS A 19 11.05 2.12 -7.73
C LYS A 19 11.39 1.69 -9.16
N ALA A 20 10.73 0.64 -9.67
CA ALA A 20 10.86 0.16 -11.05
C ALA A 20 10.07 1.00 -12.09
N GLY A 21 9.23 1.94 -11.66
CA GLY A 21 8.37 2.72 -12.54
C GLY A 21 7.15 1.96 -13.08
N THR A 22 6.87 0.75 -12.58
CA THR A 22 5.70 -0.05 -12.95
C THR A 22 4.40 0.54 -12.38
N ILE A 23 4.48 1.20 -11.23
CA ILE A 23 3.38 1.93 -10.59
C ILE A 23 3.88 3.32 -10.22
N THR A 24 3.02 4.33 -10.35
CA THR A 24 3.36 5.71 -10.06
C THR A 24 3.03 6.10 -8.61
N SER A 25 3.70 7.13 -8.09
CA SER A 25 3.33 7.75 -6.81
C SER A 25 1.89 8.27 -6.82
N LEU A 26 1.40 8.73 -7.98
CA LEU A 26 0.03 9.23 -8.13
C LEU A 26 -0.99 8.10 -7.95
N GLU A 27 -0.75 6.93 -8.54
CA GLU A 27 -1.61 5.77 -8.35
C GLU A 27 -1.64 5.30 -6.89
N ILE A 28 -0.52 5.41 -6.17
CA ILE A 28 -0.46 5.07 -4.74
C ILE A 28 -1.29 6.06 -3.92
N VAL A 29 -1.20 7.36 -4.21
CA VAL A 29 -2.05 8.38 -3.57
C VAL A 29 -3.53 8.12 -3.87
N ALA A 30 -3.86 7.80 -5.13
CA ALA A 30 -5.22 7.46 -5.52
C ALA A 30 -5.76 6.21 -4.80
N ALA A 31 -4.91 5.20 -4.58
CA ALA A 31 -5.25 4.01 -3.80
C ALA A 31 -5.56 4.35 -2.32
N ILE A 32 -4.72 5.17 -1.69
CA ILE A 32 -4.92 5.65 -0.31
C ILE A 32 -6.21 6.48 -0.20
N ASP A 33 -6.42 7.40 -1.13
CA ASP A 33 -7.59 8.27 -1.13
C ASP A 33 -8.88 7.47 -1.39
N ALA A 34 -8.84 6.44 -2.24
CA ALA A 34 -9.96 5.53 -2.46
C ALA A 34 -10.34 4.77 -1.18
N TYR A 35 -9.36 4.18 -0.50
CA TYR A 35 -9.56 3.50 0.78
C TYR A 35 -10.04 4.46 1.89
N SER A 36 -9.54 5.69 1.90
CA SER A 36 -9.94 6.69 2.91
C SER A 36 -11.38 7.16 2.74
N ARG A 37 -11.90 7.18 1.51
CA ARG A 37 -13.31 7.51 1.22
C ARG A 37 -14.24 6.33 1.49
N ASP A 38 -13.80 5.12 1.19
CA ASP A 38 -14.56 3.90 1.39
C ASP A 38 -13.63 2.76 1.86
N PRO A 39 -13.50 2.57 3.19
CA PRO A 39 -12.71 1.46 3.73
C PRO A 39 -13.28 0.07 3.39
N ALA A 40 -14.53 -0.03 2.95
CA ALA A 40 -15.12 -1.29 2.49
C ALA A 40 -14.68 -1.66 1.06
N ALA A 41 -14.04 -0.73 0.33
CA ALA A 41 -13.47 -0.99 -0.98
C ALA A 41 -12.27 -1.94 -0.86
N LYS A 42 -12.54 -3.23 -1.08
CA LYS A 42 -11.54 -4.28 -0.82
C LYS A 42 -10.32 -4.17 -1.72
N ARG A 43 -10.51 -3.92 -3.02
CA ARG A 43 -9.41 -4.02 -4.01
C ARG A 43 -9.23 -2.76 -4.83
N TYR A 44 -7.97 -2.35 -4.98
CA TYR A 44 -7.54 -1.31 -5.91
C TYR A 44 -6.72 -1.96 -7.03
N ARG A 45 -7.06 -1.63 -8.29
CA ARG A 45 -6.35 -2.11 -9.47
C ARG A 45 -5.52 -0.97 -10.07
N PHE A 46 -4.22 -1.22 -10.20
CA PHE A 46 -3.26 -0.29 -10.80
C PHE A 46 -3.33 -0.35 -12.34
N ALA A 47 -2.87 0.69 -13.02
CA ALA A 47 -2.86 0.76 -14.48
C ALA A 47 -1.99 -0.34 -15.10
N SER A 48 -0.95 -0.78 -14.40
CA SER A 48 -0.10 -1.91 -14.80
C SER A 48 -0.79 -3.27 -14.72
N GLY A 49 -2.03 -3.35 -14.22
CA GLY A 49 -2.81 -4.58 -14.06
C GLY A 49 -2.68 -5.22 -12.67
N HIS A 50 -1.65 -4.85 -11.91
CA HIS A 50 -1.47 -5.30 -10.53
C HIS A 50 -2.68 -4.92 -9.67
N SER A 51 -3.01 -5.75 -8.69
CA SER A 51 -4.14 -5.51 -7.79
C SER A 51 -3.73 -5.69 -6.33
N LEU A 52 -4.18 -4.78 -5.45
CA LEU A 52 -3.95 -4.85 -4.01
C LEU A 52 -5.28 -4.89 -3.26
N ASP A 53 -5.41 -5.84 -2.33
CA ASP A 53 -6.48 -5.83 -1.33
C ASP A 53 -6.07 -4.92 -0.16
N ILE A 54 -6.50 -3.65 -0.20
CA ILE A 54 -6.04 -2.63 0.76
C ILE A 54 -6.62 -2.90 2.14
N ALA A 55 -7.89 -3.31 2.20
CA ALA A 55 -8.55 -3.66 3.44
C ALA A 55 -7.83 -4.83 4.13
N ALA A 56 -7.53 -5.91 3.40
CA ALA A 56 -6.79 -7.05 3.95
C ALA A 56 -5.36 -6.66 4.39
N ALA A 57 -4.68 -5.77 3.66
CA ALA A 57 -3.35 -5.28 4.06
C ALA A 57 -3.41 -4.47 5.36
N VAL A 58 -4.45 -3.65 5.53
CA VAL A 58 -4.69 -2.85 6.73
C VAL A 58 -5.09 -3.73 7.92
N GLU A 59 -6.01 -4.68 7.73
CA GLU A 59 -6.45 -5.64 8.76
C GLU A 59 -5.31 -6.53 9.24
N GLY A 60 -4.37 -6.88 8.37
CA GLY A 60 -3.16 -7.63 8.71
C GLY A 60 -2.14 -6.84 9.55
N SER A 61 -2.35 -5.53 9.78
CA SER A 61 -1.44 -4.68 10.54
C SER A 61 -1.90 -4.50 11.99
N ALA A 62 -1.22 -5.18 12.91
CA ALA A 62 -1.48 -5.08 14.35
C ALA A 62 -1.36 -3.63 14.86
N ASP A 63 -0.38 -2.86 14.35
CA ASP A 63 -0.13 -1.48 14.76
C ASP A 63 -1.28 -0.54 14.37
N LEU A 64 -1.91 -0.78 13.20
CA LEU A 64 -3.00 0.07 12.74
C LEU A 64 -4.30 -0.24 13.47
N ALA A 65 -4.55 -1.50 13.83
CA ALA A 65 -5.68 -1.87 14.69
C ALA A 65 -5.61 -1.16 16.05
N GLU A 66 -4.43 -1.10 16.68
CA GLU A 66 -4.24 -0.35 17.93
C GLU A 66 -4.45 1.15 17.73
N LEU A 67 -3.91 1.74 16.64
CA LEU A 67 -4.10 3.14 16.32
C LEU A 67 -5.59 3.50 16.13
N MET A 68 -6.38 2.61 15.53
CA MET A 68 -7.82 2.78 15.33
C MET A 68 -8.63 2.70 16.64
N ALA A 69 -8.11 2.05 17.68
CA ALA A 69 -8.77 1.93 18.98
C ALA A 69 -8.64 3.19 19.86
N ARG A 70 -7.68 4.08 19.58
CA ARG A 70 -7.38 5.27 20.41
C ARG A 70 -8.31 6.47 20.12
N PRO A 71 -9.00 7.09 21.09
CA PRO A 71 -9.85 8.26 20.83
C PRO A 71 -9.04 9.51 20.43
N GLY A 72 -9.61 10.37 19.57
CA GLY A 72 -9.01 11.67 19.16
C GLY A 72 -8.84 11.85 17.65
N PRO A 73 -8.30 13.00 17.18
CA PRO A 73 -8.04 13.26 15.76
C PRO A 73 -6.89 12.40 15.23
N ARG A 74 -7.09 11.72 14.10
CA ARG A 74 -6.15 10.69 13.59
C ARG A 74 -5.60 10.95 12.21
N ASP A 75 -6.13 11.92 11.47
CA ASP A 75 -6.00 11.99 10.01
C ASP A 75 -4.56 11.90 9.50
N LYS A 76 -3.62 12.65 10.10
CA LYS A 76 -2.21 12.62 9.67
C LYS A 76 -1.52 11.30 10.02
N VAL A 77 -1.67 10.83 11.26
CA VAL A 77 -1.01 9.60 11.74
C VAL A 77 -1.58 8.38 11.02
N PHE A 78 -2.89 8.34 10.84
CA PHE A 78 -3.60 7.32 10.08
C PHE A 78 -3.12 7.28 8.63
N ARG A 79 -3.08 8.42 7.94
CA ARG A 79 -2.61 8.47 6.55
C ARG A 79 -1.16 8.00 6.42
N THR A 80 -0.28 8.36 7.36
CA THR A 80 1.10 7.86 7.38
C THR A 80 1.15 6.35 7.60
N ALA A 81 0.39 5.81 8.56
CA ALA A 81 0.36 4.37 8.83
C ALA A 81 -0.16 3.57 7.63
N VAL A 82 -1.28 3.99 7.03
CA VAL A 82 -1.85 3.37 5.82
C VAL A 82 -0.87 3.43 4.66
N THR A 83 -0.18 4.56 4.47
CA THR A 83 0.85 4.68 3.42
C THR A 83 1.97 3.66 3.62
N THR A 84 2.49 3.52 4.85
CA THR A 84 3.55 2.55 5.15
C THR A 84 3.11 1.12 4.86
N ILE A 85 1.89 0.76 5.28
CA ILE A 85 1.31 -0.58 5.05
C ILE A 85 1.17 -0.86 3.55
N ILE A 86 0.58 0.07 2.80
CA ILE A 86 0.38 -0.07 1.35
C ILE A 86 1.73 -0.21 0.65
N MET A 87 2.73 0.62 0.99
CA MET A 87 4.06 0.55 0.38
C MET A 87 4.76 -0.79 0.63
N ALA A 88 4.53 -1.41 1.79
CA ALA A 88 5.09 -2.72 2.14
C ALA A 88 4.27 -3.90 1.60
N ALA A 89 3.06 -3.67 1.10
CA ALA A 89 2.18 -4.74 0.64
C ALA A 89 2.67 -5.36 -0.67
N HIS A 90 2.36 -6.65 -0.83
CA HIS A 90 2.68 -7.44 -2.02
C HIS A 90 1.44 -7.56 -2.91
N PRO A 91 1.35 -6.81 -4.02
CA PRO A 91 0.20 -6.89 -4.91
C PRO A 91 0.16 -8.23 -5.64
N THR A 92 -1.03 -8.59 -6.09
CA THR A 92 -1.24 -9.67 -7.06
C THR A 92 -0.80 -9.17 -8.43
N ALA A 93 -0.06 -10.00 -9.17
CA ALA A 93 0.39 -9.70 -10.53
C ALA A 93 -0.81 -9.60 -11.51
N PRO A 94 -0.63 -8.95 -12.69
CA PRO A 94 -1.66 -8.78 -13.71
C PRO A 94 -2.27 -10.09 -14.24
#